data_AF-A0A382A650-F1
#
_entry.id   AF-A0A382A650-F1
#
_cell.length_a   1.000
_cell.length_b   1.000
_cell.length_c   1.000
_cell.angle_alpha   90.00
_cell.angle_beta   90.00
_cell.angle_gamma   90.00
#
_symmetry.space_group_name_H-M   'P 1'
#
loop_
_entity.id
_entity.type
_entity.pdbx_description
1 polymer ?
#
loop_
_entity_poly.entity_id
_entity_poly.type
_entity_poly.pdbx_seq_one_letter_code
_entity_poly.pdbx_strand_id
1 'polypeptide(L)'
;MMRYMVGVLLALLFTGLSNYADETPRNAYFGDLHIHTRYSFDAFLFGTKTTPDDAYAFARGEPILHPAGFEIQLDRPLDFYAVTD
;
A
#
# COMPACT_ATOMS: atom_id res chain seq x y z
N MET A 1 -53.50 -16.62 18.73
CA MET A 1 -52.53 -15.51 18.80
C MET A 1 -51.07 -15.95 19.04
N MET A 2 -50.80 -17.16 19.56
CA MET A 2 -49.45 -17.61 19.94
C MET A 2 -48.54 -18.11 18.79
N ARG A 3 -49.10 -18.51 17.64
CA ARG A 3 -48.35 -19.21 16.57
C ARG A 3 -47.47 -18.30 15.71
N TYR A 4 -47.77 -17.01 15.65
CA TYR A 4 -47.01 -16.03 14.88
C TYR A 4 -45.83 -15.44 15.67
N MET A 5 -45.87 -15.47 17.01
CA MET A 5 -44.78 -14.95 17.84
C MET A 5 -43.53 -15.84 17.84
N VAL A 6 -43.69 -17.16 17.69
CA VAL A 6 -42.57 -18.11 17.58
C VAL A 6 -41.81 -17.96 16.26
N GLY A 7 -42.51 -17.70 15.15
CA GLY A 7 -41.89 -17.48 13.84
C GLY A 7 -41.08 -16.18 13.75
N VAL A 8 -41.55 -15.12 14.42
CA VAL A 8 -40.84 -13.83 14.47
C VAL A 8 -39.59 -13.91 15.36
N LEU A 9 -39.65 -14.62 16.49
CA LEU A 9 -38.46 -14.84 17.34
C LEU A 9 -37.38 -15.68 16.64
N LEU A 10 -37.76 -16.70 15.87
CA LEU A 10 -36.80 -17.57 15.18
C LEU A 10 -36.06 -16.83 14.05
N ALA A 11 -36.75 -15.94 13.33
CA ALA A 11 -36.15 -15.13 12.26
C ALA A 11 -35.10 -14.14 12.78
N LEU A 12 -35.35 -13.53 13.95
CA LEU A 12 -34.42 -12.61 14.62
C LEU A 12 -33.14 -13.30 15.12
N LEU A 13 -33.26 -14.56 15.59
CA LEU A 13 -32.12 -15.39 16.00
C LEU A 13 -31.20 -15.78 14.82
N PHE A 14 -31.77 -16.00 13.63
CA PHE A 14 -31.00 -16.36 12.43
C PHE A 14 -30.25 -15.17 11.81
N THR A 15 -30.83 -13.97 11.85
CA THR A 15 -30.17 -12.74 11.36
C THR A 15 -29.01 -12.29 12.26
N GLY A 16 -29.06 -12.59 13.56
CA GLY A 16 -28.01 -12.22 14.52
C GLY A 16 -26.71 -13.03 14.39
N LEU A 17 -26.80 -14.29 13.96
CA LEU A 17 -25.63 -15.17 13.80
C LEU A 17 -24.88 -14.98 12.47
N SER A 18 -25.47 -14.28 11.51
CA SER A 18 -24.94 -14.18 10.14
C SER A 18 -23.92 -13.04 9.94
N ASN A 19 -23.78 -12.14 10.92
CA ASN A 19 -22.84 -11.01 10.87
C ASN A 19 -21.60 -11.27 11.75
N TYR A 20 -20.90 -12.38 11.53
CA TYR A 20 -19.60 -12.57 12.13
C TYR A 20 -18.57 -11.80 11.28
N ALA A 21 -18.19 -10.61 11.74
CA ALA A 21 -17.08 -9.90 11.13
C ALA A 21 -15.81 -10.73 11.33
N ASP A 22 -14.99 -10.82 10.28
CA ASP A 22 -13.65 -11.37 10.41
C ASP A 22 -12.80 -10.34 11.19
N GLU A 23 -12.65 -10.61 12.49
CA GLU A 23 -11.87 -9.84 13.46
C GLU A 23 -10.36 -10.04 13.31
N THR A 24 -9.89 -10.83 12.33
CA THR A 24 -8.45 -10.99 12.12
C THR A 24 -7.81 -9.64 11.77
N PRO A 25 -6.78 -9.20 12.51
CA PRO A 25 -6.08 -7.96 12.18
C PRO A 25 -5.52 -8.02 10.76
N ARG A 26 -5.90 -7.04 9.93
CA ARG A 26 -5.37 -6.87 8.58
C ARG A 26 -4.30 -5.78 8.58
N ASN A 27 -3.18 -6.07 7.96
CA ASN A 27 -2.14 -5.08 7.71
C ASN A 27 -2.38 -4.41 6.36
N ALA A 28 -2.36 -3.08 6.34
CA ALA A 28 -2.29 -2.32 5.09
C ALA A 28 -0.81 -2.02 4.78
N TYR A 29 -0.39 -2.36 3.57
CA TYR A 29 0.97 -2.10 3.08
C TYR A 29 0.92 -1.06 1.97
N PHE A 30 1.88 -0.14 1.97
CA PHE A 30 1.97 0.97 1.04
C PHE A 30 3.35 0.99 0.39
N GLY A 31 3.38 1.15 -0.93
CA GLY A 31 4.61 1.08 -1.70
C GLY A 31 4.39 1.45 -3.16
N ASP A 32 5.48 1.39 -3.93
CA ASP A 32 5.49 1.67 -5.36
C ASP A 32 5.92 0.42 -6.14
N LEU A 33 5.32 0.22 -7.32
CA LEU A 33 5.57 -0.93 -8.19
C LEU A 33 6.21 -0.54 -9.52
N HIS A 34 6.43 0.75 -9.78
CA HIS A 34 6.89 1.21 -11.09
C HIS A 34 7.89 2.36 -10.96
N ILE A 35 9.15 2.00 -10.77
CA ILE A 35 10.23 2.96 -10.57
C ILE A 35 11.33 2.71 -11.58
N HIS A 36 11.71 3.78 -12.28
CA HIS A 36 12.86 3.78 -13.17
C HIS A 36 14.07 4.44 -12.52
N THR A 37 15.23 3.95 -12.90
CA THR A 37 16.55 4.44 -12.53
C THR A 37 17.32 4.76 -13.80
N ARG A 38 18.59 5.15 -13.67
CA ARG A 38 19.49 5.37 -14.81
C ARG A 38 19.71 4.13 -15.70
N TYR A 39 19.23 2.95 -15.32
CA TYR A 39 19.34 1.74 -16.13
C TYR A 39 18.17 1.55 -17.09
N SER A 40 17.05 2.25 -16.88
CA SER A 40 15.95 2.31 -17.85
C SER A 40 16.37 3.03 -19.12
N PHE A 41 15.89 2.56 -20.27
CA PHE A 41 16.15 3.18 -21.57
C PHE A 41 15.67 4.64 -21.62
N ASP A 42 14.43 4.90 -21.21
CA ASP A 42 13.81 6.23 -21.29
C ASP A 42 14.34 7.18 -20.22
N ALA A 43 14.47 6.72 -18.97
CA ALA A 43 14.96 7.52 -17.87
C ALA A 43 16.41 7.97 -18.11
N PHE A 44 17.25 7.09 -18.67
CA PHE A 44 18.59 7.46 -19.10
C PHE A 44 18.55 8.57 -20.17
N LEU A 45 17.70 8.43 -21.19
CA LEU A 45 17.54 9.45 -22.24
C LEU A 45 17.04 10.80 -21.70
N PHE A 46 16.23 10.79 -20.64
CA PHE A 46 15.76 12.00 -19.94
C PHE A 46 16.71 12.51 -18.86
N GLY A 47 17.89 11.90 -18.71
CA GLY A 47 18.96 12.40 -17.84
C GLY A 47 18.84 12.00 -16.37
N THR A 48 18.06 10.97 -16.04
CA THR A 48 18.06 10.35 -14.70
C THR A 48 19.45 9.83 -14.36
N LYS A 49 19.97 10.23 -13.20
CA LYS A 49 21.30 9.85 -12.72
C LYS A 49 21.27 8.88 -11.53
N THR A 50 20.11 8.74 -10.90
CA THR A 50 19.91 7.91 -9.71
C THR A 50 20.01 6.44 -10.07
N THR A 51 20.68 5.67 -9.21
CA THR A 51 20.89 4.22 -9.32
C THR A 51 19.78 3.44 -8.61
N PRO A 52 19.67 2.12 -8.84
CA PRO A 52 18.81 1.26 -8.02
C PRO A 52 19.14 1.31 -6.51
N ASP A 53 20.42 1.50 -6.15
CA ASP A 53 20.82 1.62 -4.74
C ASP A 53 20.30 2.93 -4.13
N ASP A 54 20.36 4.04 -4.87
CA ASP A 54 19.77 5.32 -4.44
C ASP A 54 18.25 5.20 -4.27
N ALA A 55 17.59 4.48 -5.19
CA ALA A 55 16.15 4.24 -5.14
C ALA A 55 15.76 3.40 -3.91
N TYR A 56 16.55 2.37 -3.59
CA TYR A 56 16.38 1.57 -2.37
C TYR A 56 16.59 2.40 -1.10
N ALA A 57 17.67 3.20 -1.03
CA ALA A 57 17.93 4.07 0.12
C ALA A 57 16.79 5.08 0.33
N PHE A 58 16.30 5.71 -0.73
CA PHE A 58 15.14 6.60 -0.68
C PHE A 58 13.88 5.90 -0.16
N ALA A 59 13.58 4.69 -0.65
CA ALA A 59 12.45 3.89 -0.17
C ALA A 59 12.57 3.49 1.32
N ARG A 60 13.81 3.37 1.83
CA ARG A 60 14.12 3.14 3.24
C ARG A 60 14.06 4.41 4.09
N GLY A 61 13.78 5.56 3.48
CA GLY A 61 13.60 6.85 4.15
C GLY A 61 14.82 7.75 4.14
N GLU A 62 15.89 7.44 3.41
CA GLU A 62 17.01 8.37 3.23
C GLU A 62 16.62 9.51 2.27
N PRO A 63 17.19 10.72 2.42
CA PRO A 63 16.94 11.81 1.49
C PRO A 63 17.61 11.54 0.13
N ILE A 64 17.04 12.10 -0.94
CA ILE A 64 17.60 12.06 -2.29
C ILE A 64 17.63 13.46 -2.90
N LEU A 65 18.67 13.76 -3.69
CA LEU A 65 18.82 15.05 -4.34
C LEU A 65 17.83 15.17 -5.53
N HIS A 66 16.88 16.09 -5.42
CA HIS A 66 16.03 16.48 -6.54
C HIS A 66 16.87 17.17 -7.63
N PRO A 67 16.60 16.94 -8.93
CA PRO A 67 17.36 17.54 -10.03
C PRO A 67 17.46 19.08 -10.02
N ALA A 68 16.53 19.75 -9.34
CA ALA A 68 16.54 21.21 -9.14
C ALA A 68 17.47 21.69 -7.99
N GLY A 69 18.21 20.80 -7.34
CA GLY A 69 19.28 21.15 -6.38
C GLY A 69 18.86 21.20 -4.91
N PHE A 70 17.76 20.57 -4.52
CA PHE A 70 17.32 20.46 -3.13
C PHE A 70 17.02 19.01 -2.77
N GLU A 71 17.08 18.65 -1.49
CA GLU A 71 16.78 17.29 -1.04
C GLU A 71 15.26 17.08 -0.91
N ILE A 72 14.81 15.87 -1.24
CA ILE A 72 13.48 15.37 -0.94
C ILE A 72 13.59 14.09 -0.11
N GLN A 73 12.60 13.86 0.74
CA GLN A 73 12.56 12.69 1.62
C GLN A 73 11.10 12.24 1.79
N LEU A 74 10.88 10.94 1.94
CA LEU A 74 9.57 10.41 2.29
C LEU A 74 9.25 10.71 3.76
N ASP A 75 7.98 11.00 4.06
CA ASP A 75 7.52 11.19 5.44
C ASP A 75 7.71 9.91 6.30
N ARG A 76 7.71 8.74 5.65
CA ARG A 76 7.99 7.43 6.25
C ARG A 76 8.53 6.45 5.19
N PRO A 77 9.29 5.42 5.59
CA PRO A 77 9.71 4.35 4.69
C PRO A 77 8.52 3.61 4.05
N LEU A 78 8.73 3.05 2.86
CA LEU A 78 7.74 2.23 2.16
C LEU A 78 7.80 0.77 2.60
N ASP A 79 6.66 0.10 2.57
CA ASP A 79 6.56 -1.33 2.88
C ASP A 79 7.09 -2.21 1.74
N PHE A 80 6.99 -1.71 0.50
CA PHE A 80 7.53 -2.35 -0.70
C PHE A 80 7.91 -1.30 -1.74
N TYR A 81 8.86 -1.66 -2.61
CA TYR A 81 9.36 -0.80 -3.66
C TYR A 81 9.92 -1.66 -4.80
N ALA A 82 9.45 -1.45 -6.03
CA ALA A 82 9.89 -2.23 -7.18
C ALA A 82 10.61 -1.33 -8.20
N VAL A 83 11.89 -1.65 -8.45
CA VAL A 83 12.65 -1.07 -9.57
C VAL A 83 12.36 -1.88 -10.83
N THR A 84 11.86 -1.20 -11.86
CA THR A 84 11.33 -1.77 -13.10
C THR A 84 11.85 -0.99 -14.32
N ASP A 85 13.16 -0.99 -14.50
CA ASP A 85 13.87 -0.35 -15.62
C ASP A 85 13.50 -0.92 -17.00
#